data_AF-A0A3S0D6W8-F1
#
_entry.id   AF-A0A3S0D6W8-F1
#
_cell.length_a   1.000
_cell.length_b   1.000
_cell.length_c   1.000
_cell.angle_alpha   90.00
_cell.angle_beta   90.00
_cell.angle_gamma   90.00
#
_symmetry.space_group_name_H-M   'P 1'
#
loop_
_entity.id
_entity.type
_entity.pdbx_description
1 polymer ?
#
loop_
_entity_poly.entity_id
_entity_poly.type
_entity_poly.pdbx_seq_one_letter_code
_entity_poly.pdbx_strand_id
1 'polypeptide(L)'
;MSADYVEIYRRRARALAPRGWLDDATSGTYLGAHGAEVGRTFNLWRESVKARYASTAPEDGLYRVGEQRQIERAPEETATAYRARLLRSFEIHSERTTDDGYRNALEPIGVNPAVVHVWNHYEVGVGVHWSLVYIMIDSRDGPFGPAPECDDSEVCDSGILCDVSGLTVNMLTYVRRTIRRYKWAGAYPVGIWIILAGQCCDMSLLCDSSIECDSGTNDTAIITLGKVTEQENIYWNAGPAKCDGGVTCDNVFYE
;
A
#
# COMPACT_ATOMS: atom_id res chain seq x y z
N MET A 1 -25.56 24.20 -10.42
CA MET A 1 -25.26 25.13 -11.54
C MET A 1 -23.81 25.58 -11.44
N SER A 2 -22.94 25.14 -12.35
CA SER A 2 -21.60 25.75 -12.47
C SER A 2 -21.76 27.11 -13.14
N ALA A 3 -21.37 28.19 -12.47
CA ALA A 3 -21.36 29.50 -13.09
C ALA A 3 -20.36 29.50 -14.25
N ASP A 4 -20.80 29.89 -15.45
CA ASP A 4 -19.90 30.11 -16.58
C ASP A 4 -19.16 31.44 -16.39
N TYR A 5 -18.01 31.37 -15.71
CA TYR A 5 -17.18 32.53 -15.44
C TYR A 5 -16.71 33.22 -16.72
N VAL A 6 -16.56 32.50 -17.84
CA VAL A 6 -16.16 33.10 -19.12
C VAL A 6 -17.21 34.12 -19.57
N GLU A 7 -18.49 33.73 -19.55
CA GLU A 7 -19.57 34.63 -19.96
C GLU A 7 -19.80 35.76 -18.95
N ILE A 8 -19.67 35.49 -17.65
CA ILE A 8 -19.79 36.51 -16.61
C ILE A 8 -18.75 37.62 -16.82
N TYR A 9 -17.47 37.26 -16.97
CA TYR A 9 -16.40 38.25 -17.12
C TYR A 9 -16.40 38.91 -18.50
N ARG A 10 -16.74 38.18 -19.58
CA ARG A 10 -16.95 38.76 -20.92
C ARG A 10 -17.99 39.88 -20.89
N ARG A 11 -19.16 39.62 -20.29
CA ARG A 11 -20.23 40.62 -20.16
C ARG A 11 -19.81 41.78 -19.26
N ARG A 12 -19.15 41.50 -18.13
CA ARG A 12 -18.69 42.52 -17.18
C ARG A 12 -17.67 43.47 -17.81
N ALA A 13 -16.71 42.96 -18.58
CA ALA A 13 -15.69 43.76 -19.25
C ALA A 13 -16.31 44.75 -20.25
N ARG A 14 -17.33 44.31 -21.02
CA ARG A 14 -18.09 45.20 -21.90
C ARG A 14 -18.90 46.24 -21.12
N ALA A 15 -19.56 45.84 -20.05
CA ALA A 15 -20.40 46.75 -19.25
C ALA A 15 -19.59 47.83 -18.51
N LEU A 16 -18.31 47.59 -18.24
CA LEU A 16 -17.40 48.54 -17.57
C LEU A 16 -16.62 49.42 -18.55
N ALA A 17 -16.88 49.33 -19.86
CA ALA A 17 -16.19 50.14 -20.86
C ALA A 17 -16.43 51.64 -20.60
N PRO A 18 -15.38 52.49 -20.61
CA PRO A 18 -15.52 53.93 -20.57
C PRO A 18 -16.35 54.41 -21.78
N ARG A 19 -17.45 55.12 -21.50
CA ARG A 19 -18.36 55.63 -22.53
C ARG A 19 -17.63 56.61 -23.44
N GLY A 20 -17.81 56.45 -24.75
CA GLY A 20 -17.31 57.37 -25.77
C GLY A 20 -15.95 57.01 -26.38
N TRP A 21 -15.16 56.09 -25.81
CA TRP A 21 -13.83 55.73 -26.36
C TRP A 21 -13.61 54.23 -26.62
N LEU A 22 -14.37 53.34 -25.96
CA LEU A 22 -14.27 51.86 -26.11
C LEU A 22 -15.65 51.22 -26.33
N ASP A 23 -16.63 51.99 -26.80
CA ASP A 23 -18.03 51.56 -26.97
C ASP A 23 -18.36 51.15 -28.41
N ASP A 24 -17.36 51.11 -29.30
CA ASP A 24 -17.54 50.62 -30.66
C ASP A 24 -17.48 49.08 -30.73
N ALA A 25 -17.94 48.50 -31.85
CA ALA A 25 -18.02 47.06 -32.04
C ALA A 25 -16.64 46.35 -31.96
N THR A 26 -15.57 47.00 -32.41
CA THR A 26 -14.22 46.44 -32.38
C THR A 26 -13.70 46.40 -30.94
N SER A 27 -13.83 47.52 -30.23
CA SER A 27 -13.49 47.65 -28.82
C SER A 27 -14.30 46.72 -27.92
N GLY A 28 -15.61 46.57 -28.17
CA GLY A 28 -16.47 45.62 -27.48
C GLY A 28 -16.09 44.16 -27.70
N THR A 29 -15.55 43.83 -28.89
CA THR A 29 -15.00 42.49 -29.18
C THR A 29 -13.71 42.26 -28.41
N TYR A 30 -12.79 43.23 -28.43
CA TYR A 30 -11.53 43.19 -27.67
C TYR A 30 -11.76 43.04 -26.16
N LEU A 31 -12.62 43.88 -25.57
CA LEU A 31 -12.97 43.82 -24.15
C LEU A 31 -13.66 42.50 -23.78
N GLY A 32 -14.53 41.99 -24.66
CA GLY A 32 -15.15 40.68 -24.48
C GLY A 32 -14.14 39.54 -24.47
N ALA A 33 -13.12 39.60 -25.33
CA ALA A 33 -12.02 38.63 -25.35
C ALA A 33 -11.18 38.69 -24.07
N HIS A 34 -10.81 39.88 -23.62
CA HIS A 34 -10.10 40.07 -22.33
C HIS A 34 -10.89 39.53 -21.14
N GLY A 35 -12.18 39.87 -21.05
CA GLY A 35 -13.06 39.33 -20.02
C GLY A 35 -13.15 37.80 -20.08
N ALA A 36 -13.22 37.21 -21.28
CA ALA A 36 -13.21 35.77 -21.44
C ALA A 36 -11.90 35.13 -20.93
N GLU A 37 -10.74 35.74 -21.16
CA GLU A 37 -9.45 35.25 -20.63
C GLU A 37 -9.37 35.31 -19.10
N VAL A 38 -9.89 36.38 -18.49
CA VAL A 38 -9.99 36.47 -17.03
C VAL A 38 -10.87 35.34 -16.49
N GLY A 39 -12.01 35.07 -17.14
CA GLY A 39 -12.88 33.96 -16.77
C GLY A 39 -12.21 32.59 -16.92
N ARG A 40 -11.46 32.36 -18.00
CA ARG A 40 -10.65 31.14 -18.19
C ARG A 40 -9.60 30.97 -17.10
N THR A 41 -8.88 32.03 -16.78
CA THR A 41 -7.85 32.03 -15.72
C THR A 41 -8.47 31.73 -14.35
N PHE A 42 -9.63 32.33 -14.05
CA PHE A 42 -10.34 32.07 -12.80
C PHE A 42 -10.81 30.61 -12.69
N ASN A 43 -11.29 30.03 -13.79
CA ASN A 43 -11.62 28.60 -13.84
C ASN A 43 -10.40 27.73 -13.55
N LEU A 44 -9.26 28.03 -14.18
CA LEU A 44 -8.00 27.30 -13.91
C LEU A 44 -7.58 27.42 -12.44
N TRP A 45 -7.71 28.59 -11.83
CA TRP A 45 -7.43 28.78 -10.40
C TRP A 45 -8.39 27.99 -9.51
N ARG A 46 -9.68 27.95 -9.85
CA ARG A 46 -10.66 27.16 -9.10
C ARG A 46 -10.33 25.67 -9.16
N GLU A 47 -10.05 25.16 -10.35
CA GLU A 47 -9.73 23.74 -10.52
C GLU A 47 -8.37 23.39 -9.92
N SER A 48 -7.38 24.31 -9.92
CA SER A 48 -6.10 24.08 -9.21
C SER A 48 -6.25 24.05 -7.69
N VAL A 49 -7.16 24.83 -7.10
CA VAL A 49 -7.48 24.75 -5.67
C VAL A 49 -8.12 23.40 -5.35
N LYS A 50 -9.07 22.95 -6.17
CA LYS A 50 -9.71 21.63 -6.02
C LYS A 50 -8.72 20.47 -6.17
N ALA A 51 -7.74 20.61 -7.06
CA ALA A 51 -6.73 19.57 -7.30
C ALA A 51 -5.90 19.22 -6.05
N ARG A 52 -5.91 20.05 -5.01
CA ARG A 52 -5.20 19.80 -3.74
C ARG A 52 -5.91 18.79 -2.83
N TYR A 53 -7.21 18.56 -3.01
CA TYR A 53 -8.01 17.69 -2.15
C TYR A 53 -8.25 16.35 -2.84
N ALA A 54 -7.98 15.21 -2.18
CA ALA A 54 -8.22 13.89 -2.80
C ALA A 54 -9.65 13.71 -3.34
N SER A 55 -10.67 14.26 -2.66
CA SER A 55 -12.07 14.16 -3.10
C SER A 55 -12.34 14.79 -4.47
N THR A 56 -11.56 15.79 -4.85
CA THR A 56 -11.76 16.56 -6.10
C THR A 56 -10.54 16.56 -7.02
N ALA A 57 -9.43 15.94 -6.62
CA ALA A 57 -8.22 15.88 -7.40
C ALA A 57 -8.44 15.02 -8.67
N PRO A 58 -7.96 15.50 -9.84
CA PRO A 58 -7.92 14.67 -11.03
C PRO A 58 -6.94 13.50 -10.80
N GLU A 59 -7.07 12.45 -11.60
CA GLU A 59 -6.34 11.19 -11.40
C GLU A 59 -4.81 11.37 -11.45
N ASP A 60 -4.32 12.16 -12.40
CA ASP A 60 -2.92 12.55 -12.55
C ASP A 60 -2.40 13.38 -11.35
N GLY A 61 -3.29 14.11 -10.68
CA GLY A 61 -2.99 14.87 -9.47
C GLY A 61 -2.91 14.04 -8.18
N LEU A 62 -3.46 12.82 -8.16
CA LEU A 62 -3.53 12.00 -6.95
C LEU A 62 -2.14 11.64 -6.39
N TYR A 63 -1.14 11.47 -7.26
CA TYR A 63 0.25 11.23 -6.83
C TYR A 63 0.76 12.35 -5.91
N ARG A 64 0.52 13.62 -6.28
CA ARG A 64 0.94 14.80 -5.48
C ARG A 64 0.21 14.89 -4.15
N VAL A 65 -1.08 14.53 -4.13
CA VAL A 65 -1.86 14.47 -2.88
C VAL A 65 -1.32 13.36 -1.98
N GLY A 66 -0.92 12.23 -2.56
CA GLY A 66 -0.24 11.14 -1.86
C GLY A 66 1.08 11.54 -1.22
N GLU A 67 1.94 12.26 -1.95
CA GLU A 67 3.20 12.81 -1.41
C GLU A 67 2.93 13.67 -0.17
N GLN A 68 1.94 14.57 -0.23
CA GLN A 68 1.57 15.42 0.91
C GLN A 68 1.04 14.63 2.11
N ARG A 69 0.33 13.53 1.85
CA ARG A 69 -0.23 12.65 2.89
C ARG A 69 0.70 11.51 3.27
N GLN A 70 1.93 11.45 2.74
CA GLN A 70 2.88 10.36 2.97
C GLN A 70 2.30 8.95 2.74
N ILE A 71 1.34 8.84 1.82
CA ILE A 71 0.71 7.59 1.41
C ILE A 71 1.12 7.38 -0.05
N GLU A 72 1.72 6.22 -0.32
CA GLU A 72 2.15 5.82 -1.64
C GLU A 72 1.09 4.93 -2.28
N ARG A 73 0.84 5.09 -3.60
CA ARG A 73 -0.05 4.23 -4.37
C ARG A 73 0.56 2.84 -4.56
N ALA A 74 -0.21 1.78 -4.31
CA ALA A 74 0.26 0.42 -4.59
C ALA A 74 0.26 0.12 -6.11
N PRO A 75 1.11 -0.81 -6.61
CA PRO A 75 1.33 -1.03 -8.03
C PRO A 75 0.07 -1.28 -8.88
N GLU A 76 -0.95 -1.91 -8.31
CA GLU A 76 -2.20 -2.28 -9.00
C GLU A 76 -3.43 -1.57 -8.41
N GLU A 77 -3.22 -0.62 -7.50
CA GLU A 77 -4.31 0.10 -6.85
C GLU A 77 -5.00 1.03 -7.85
N THR A 78 -6.32 0.87 -8.01
CA THR A 78 -7.11 1.77 -8.86
C THR A 78 -7.12 3.20 -8.32
N ALA A 79 -7.31 4.21 -9.18
CA ALA A 79 -7.37 5.60 -8.74
C ALA A 79 -8.51 5.86 -7.74
N THR A 80 -9.62 5.14 -7.88
CA THR A 80 -10.76 5.20 -6.96
C THR A 80 -10.40 4.64 -5.58
N ALA A 81 -9.77 3.46 -5.51
CA ALA A 81 -9.31 2.87 -4.25
C ALA A 81 -8.25 3.76 -3.59
N TYR A 82 -7.28 4.24 -4.36
CA TYR A 82 -6.24 5.14 -3.87
C TYR A 82 -6.84 6.44 -3.32
N ARG A 83 -7.81 7.03 -4.01
CA ARG A 83 -8.53 8.22 -3.52
C ARG A 83 -9.24 7.94 -2.19
N ALA A 84 -9.93 6.80 -2.06
CA ALA A 84 -10.60 6.43 -0.82
C ALA A 84 -9.61 6.30 0.34
N ARG A 85 -8.46 5.66 0.11
CA ARG A 85 -7.39 5.51 1.10
C ARG A 85 -6.76 6.85 1.48
N LEU A 86 -6.54 7.73 0.50
CA LEU A 86 -6.07 9.09 0.76
C LEU A 86 -7.05 9.88 1.63
N LEU A 87 -8.36 9.70 1.49
CA LEU A 87 -9.35 10.37 2.35
C LEU A 87 -9.30 9.87 3.81
N ARG A 88 -8.89 8.63 4.02
CA ARG A 88 -8.66 8.01 5.34
C ARG A 88 -7.24 8.26 5.89
N SER A 89 -6.47 9.20 5.34
CA SER A 89 -5.04 9.34 5.67
C SER A 89 -4.75 9.57 7.16
N PHE A 90 -5.65 10.27 7.86
CA PHE A 90 -5.50 10.52 9.29
C PHE A 90 -5.65 9.23 10.11
N GLU A 91 -6.70 8.45 9.84
CA GLU A 91 -6.98 7.14 10.43
C GLU A 91 -5.79 6.19 10.22
N ILE A 92 -5.33 6.07 8.97
CA ILE A 92 -4.18 5.22 8.61
C ILE A 92 -2.91 5.63 9.37
N HIS A 93 -2.71 6.93 9.61
CA HIS A 93 -1.57 7.41 10.37
C HIS A 93 -1.69 7.19 11.87
N SER A 94 -2.89 7.31 12.44
CA SER A 94 -3.13 7.01 13.86
C SER A 94 -2.98 5.53 14.16
N GLU A 95 -3.27 4.66 13.20
CA GLU A 95 -3.20 3.20 13.33
C GLU A 95 -1.82 2.64 12.99
N ARG A 96 -0.84 3.48 12.61
CA ARG A 96 0.54 3.03 12.43
C ARG A 96 0.99 2.30 13.70
N THR A 97 1.77 1.24 13.53
CA THR A 97 2.29 0.36 14.60
C THR A 97 1.26 -0.55 15.29
N THR A 98 -0.03 -0.42 14.97
CA THR A 98 -1.09 -1.35 15.45
C THR A 98 -1.32 -2.45 14.43
N ASP A 99 -2.07 -3.48 14.83
CA ASP A 99 -2.51 -4.56 13.92
C ASP A 99 -3.25 -4.00 12.70
N ASP A 100 -4.11 -3.01 12.90
CA ASP A 100 -4.83 -2.31 11.82
C ASP A 100 -3.88 -1.55 10.89
N GLY A 101 -2.75 -1.06 11.41
CA GLY A 101 -1.69 -0.47 10.60
C GLY A 101 -1.10 -1.46 9.59
N TYR A 102 -0.91 -2.73 9.97
CA TYR A 102 -0.42 -3.76 9.07
C TYR A 102 -1.50 -4.20 8.08
N ARG A 103 -2.76 -4.29 8.51
CA ARG A 103 -3.92 -4.53 7.63
C ARG A 103 -4.02 -3.46 6.54
N ASN A 104 -3.99 -2.19 6.93
CA ASN A 104 -4.04 -1.04 6.01
C ASN A 104 -2.84 -1.00 5.04
N ALA A 105 -1.70 -1.60 5.40
CA ALA A 105 -0.53 -1.70 4.52
C ALA A 105 -0.71 -2.75 3.42
N LEU A 106 -1.48 -3.82 3.69
CA LEU A 106 -1.71 -4.95 2.79
C LEU A 106 -3.02 -4.86 1.99
N GLU A 107 -4.02 -4.14 2.50
CA GLU A 107 -5.28 -3.87 1.78
C GLU A 107 -5.08 -3.37 0.33
N PRO A 108 -4.14 -2.44 0.04
CA PRO A 108 -3.98 -1.88 -1.31
C PRO A 108 -3.46 -2.86 -2.36
N ILE A 109 -2.91 -4.00 -1.95
CA ILE A 109 -2.47 -5.08 -2.85
C ILE A 109 -3.51 -6.21 -2.95
N GLY A 110 -4.73 -5.97 -2.46
CA GLY A 110 -5.85 -6.90 -2.60
C GLY A 110 -6.01 -7.90 -1.46
N VAL A 111 -5.19 -7.81 -0.41
CA VAL A 111 -5.33 -8.69 0.77
C VAL A 111 -6.51 -8.20 1.62
N ASN A 112 -7.45 -9.09 1.94
CA ASN A 112 -8.56 -8.76 2.82
C ASN A 112 -8.03 -8.50 4.25
N PRO A 113 -8.31 -7.33 4.86
CA PRO A 113 -7.90 -7.04 6.24
C PRO A 113 -8.30 -8.09 7.28
N ALA A 114 -9.43 -8.79 7.07
CA ALA A 114 -9.97 -9.76 8.03
C ALA A 114 -9.14 -11.05 8.12
N VAL A 115 -8.34 -11.36 7.11
CA VAL A 115 -7.48 -12.56 7.05
C VAL A 115 -6.03 -12.27 7.42
N VAL A 116 -5.76 -11.05 7.92
CA VAL A 116 -4.43 -10.61 8.37
C VAL A 116 -4.39 -10.66 9.88
N HIS A 117 -3.50 -11.51 10.38
CA HIS A 117 -3.27 -11.75 11.80
C HIS A 117 -1.87 -11.28 12.13
N VAL A 118 -1.76 -10.29 13.01
CA VAL A 118 -0.46 -9.76 13.43
C VAL A 118 -0.09 -10.47 14.71
N TRP A 119 1.00 -11.22 14.65
CA TRP A 119 1.53 -11.88 15.83
C TRP A 119 2.69 -11.05 16.36
N ASN A 120 2.41 -10.30 17.43
CA ASN A 120 3.44 -9.70 18.26
C ASN A 120 3.82 -10.70 19.35
N HIS A 121 5.12 -10.88 19.59
CA HIS A 121 5.61 -11.79 20.63
C HIS A 121 5.49 -11.13 22.01
N TYR A 122 4.29 -10.64 22.37
CA TYR A 122 4.04 -10.05 23.69
C TYR A 122 3.71 -11.11 24.76
N GLU A 123 3.52 -12.38 24.37
CA GLU A 123 2.99 -13.43 25.25
C GLU A 123 3.92 -14.63 25.54
N VAL A 124 5.22 -14.57 25.24
CA VAL A 124 6.17 -15.56 25.78
C VAL A 124 7.44 -14.88 26.31
N GLY A 125 7.40 -14.56 27.60
CA GLY A 125 8.60 -14.29 28.40
C GLY A 125 9.16 -12.87 28.29
N VAL A 126 9.28 -12.20 29.44
CA VAL A 126 10.13 -11.01 29.58
C VAL A 126 11.58 -11.45 29.36
N GLY A 127 12.05 -11.31 28.11
CA GLY A 127 13.40 -11.66 27.67
C GLY A 127 13.55 -11.60 26.15
N VAL A 128 14.50 -10.78 25.68
CA VAL A 128 15.20 -10.83 24.38
C VAL A 128 14.38 -10.60 23.08
N HIS A 129 13.06 -10.80 23.04
CA HIS A 129 12.25 -10.80 21.80
C HIS A 129 11.09 -9.79 21.75
N TRP A 130 11.08 -8.83 22.68
CA TRP A 130 10.02 -7.83 22.90
C TRP A 130 9.69 -6.92 21.70
N SER A 131 10.42 -7.06 20.60
CA SER A 131 10.35 -6.22 19.42
C SER A 131 10.07 -6.97 18.12
N LEU A 132 10.05 -8.30 18.10
CA LEU A 132 9.83 -9.05 16.87
C LEU A 132 8.33 -9.06 16.49
N VAL A 133 8.07 -8.90 15.19
CA VAL A 133 6.70 -8.92 14.63
C VAL A 133 6.66 -9.87 13.44
N TYR A 134 5.74 -10.84 13.50
CA TYR A 134 5.34 -11.68 12.36
C TYR A 134 3.95 -11.28 11.90
N ILE A 135 3.75 -11.25 10.59
CA ILE A 135 2.45 -10.94 9.98
C ILE A 135 2.00 -12.20 9.26
N MET A 136 0.86 -12.75 9.64
CA MET A 136 0.28 -13.93 9.01
C MET A 136 -0.90 -13.52 8.13
N ILE A 137 -0.95 -14.09 6.92
CA ILE A 137 -2.02 -13.88 5.94
C ILE A 137 -2.62 -15.24 5.62
N ASP A 138 -3.91 -15.41 5.87
CA ASP A 138 -4.67 -16.51 5.32
C ASP A 138 -5.13 -16.16 3.89
N SER A 139 -4.47 -16.72 2.88
CA SER A 139 -4.71 -16.39 1.48
C SER A 139 -5.53 -17.45 0.73
N ARG A 140 -6.20 -18.37 1.44
CA ARG A 140 -7.01 -19.43 0.80
C ARG A 140 -8.10 -18.88 -0.12
N ASP A 141 -8.70 -17.75 0.26
CA ASP A 141 -9.66 -16.97 -0.55
C ASP A 141 -9.08 -15.62 -1.02
N GLY A 142 -7.76 -15.46 -0.91
CA GLY A 142 -7.04 -14.20 -1.10
C GLY A 142 -6.48 -13.99 -2.51
N PRO A 143 -5.73 -12.89 -2.74
CA PRO A 143 -5.11 -12.60 -4.03
C PRO A 143 -3.91 -13.51 -4.33
N PHE A 144 -3.42 -14.26 -3.35
CA PHE A 144 -2.28 -15.15 -3.50
C PHE A 144 -2.74 -16.61 -3.48
N GLY A 145 -2.11 -17.42 -4.32
CA GLY A 145 -2.35 -18.86 -4.39
C GLY A 145 -1.06 -19.65 -4.49
N PRO A 146 -1.12 -20.99 -4.41
CA PRO A 146 0.03 -21.83 -4.70
C PRO A 146 0.53 -21.52 -6.12
N ALA A 147 1.85 -21.45 -6.31
CA ALA A 147 2.39 -21.38 -7.65
C ALA A 147 1.93 -22.60 -8.46
N PRO A 148 1.54 -22.43 -9.74
CA PRO A 148 1.34 -23.57 -10.62
C PRO A 148 2.68 -24.27 -10.78
N GLU A 149 2.83 -25.46 -10.18
CA GLU A 149 4.03 -26.28 -10.24
C GLU A 149 4.44 -26.52 -11.71
N CYS A 150 5.45 -25.77 -12.15
CA CYS A 150 6.33 -25.97 -13.31
C CYS A 150 7.18 -24.69 -13.49
N ASP A 151 7.97 -24.33 -12.47
CA ASP A 151 9.24 -23.63 -12.72
C ASP A 151 10.30 -24.71 -12.88
N ASP A 152 11.04 -24.67 -13.97
CA ASP A 152 11.73 -25.82 -14.57
C ASP A 152 13.06 -26.15 -13.89
N SER A 153 13.06 -26.32 -12.57
CA SER A 153 14.09 -27.06 -11.80
C SER A 153 15.56 -26.67 -11.97
N GLU A 154 15.89 -25.59 -12.68
CA GLU A 154 17.28 -25.16 -12.86
C GLU A 154 17.54 -23.74 -12.33
N VAL A 155 16.51 -22.92 -12.09
CA VAL A 155 16.70 -21.57 -11.57
C VAL A 155 15.52 -21.15 -10.69
N CYS A 156 15.68 -21.19 -9.35
CA CYS A 156 15.02 -20.16 -8.54
C CYS A 156 15.60 -18.83 -9.04
N ASP A 157 14.83 -18.01 -9.72
CA ASP A 157 15.26 -16.75 -10.29
C ASP A 157 15.66 -15.77 -9.18
N SER A 158 16.93 -15.89 -8.78
CA SER A 158 17.76 -14.91 -8.08
C SER A 158 16.99 -13.84 -7.29
N GLY A 159 16.38 -14.25 -6.18
CA GLY A 159 15.98 -13.35 -5.11
C GLY A 159 14.48 -13.29 -4.82
N ILE A 160 14.13 -13.92 -3.70
CA ILE A 160 13.05 -13.54 -2.75
C ILE A 160 11.65 -14.11 -3.00
N LEU A 161 11.29 -14.57 -4.19
CA LEU A 161 9.93 -15.09 -4.44
C LEU A 161 9.97 -16.62 -4.49
N CYS A 162 9.65 -17.27 -3.38
CA CYS A 162 9.24 -18.68 -3.41
C CYS A 162 7.76 -18.71 -3.80
N ASP A 163 7.42 -19.32 -4.93
CA ASP A 163 6.21 -20.11 -5.19
C ASP A 163 4.83 -19.52 -4.78
N VAL A 164 4.67 -18.20 -4.80
CA VAL A 164 3.37 -17.55 -4.56
C VAL A 164 2.83 -16.96 -5.86
N SER A 165 1.80 -17.59 -6.40
CA SER A 165 1.05 -17.04 -7.53
C SER A 165 0.35 -15.73 -7.13
N GLY A 166 0.31 -14.76 -8.04
CA GLY A 166 -0.34 -13.46 -7.81
C GLY A 166 0.53 -12.43 -7.08
N LEU A 167 1.71 -12.80 -6.56
CA LEU A 167 2.63 -11.85 -5.92
C LEU A 167 3.69 -11.34 -6.91
N THR A 168 3.69 -10.03 -7.17
CA THR A 168 4.69 -9.41 -8.07
C THR A 168 5.86 -8.78 -7.31
N VAL A 169 7.03 -8.63 -7.97
CA VAL A 169 8.22 -7.94 -7.40
C VAL A 169 7.90 -6.51 -6.96
N ASN A 170 7.03 -5.81 -7.69
CA ASN A 170 6.60 -4.46 -7.36
C ASN A 170 5.74 -4.43 -6.08
N MET A 171 4.83 -5.38 -5.91
CA MET A 171 4.04 -5.53 -4.68
C MET A 171 4.94 -5.81 -3.49
N LEU A 172 5.87 -6.75 -3.63
CA LEU A 172 6.84 -7.10 -2.61
C LEU A 172 7.68 -5.88 -2.16
N THR A 173 8.16 -5.09 -3.12
CA THR A 173 8.94 -3.88 -2.85
C THR A 173 8.10 -2.83 -2.12
N TYR A 174 6.85 -2.63 -2.55
CA TYR A 174 5.90 -1.75 -1.90
C TYR A 174 5.60 -2.18 -0.45
N VAL A 175 5.32 -3.46 -0.24
CA VAL A 175 5.01 -4.05 1.08
C VAL A 175 6.18 -3.87 2.05
N ARG A 176 7.39 -4.24 1.62
CA ARG A 176 8.61 -4.07 2.43
C ARG A 176 8.83 -2.63 2.86
N ARG A 177 8.70 -1.68 1.91
CA ARG A 177 8.86 -0.25 2.22
C ARG A 177 7.76 0.27 3.14
N THR A 178 6.51 -0.14 2.90
CA THR A 178 5.35 0.33 3.66
C THR A 178 5.36 -0.21 5.08
N ILE A 179 5.59 -1.50 5.27
CA ILE A 179 5.70 -2.11 6.61
C ILE A 179 6.87 -1.52 7.39
N ARG A 180 8.04 -1.32 6.75
CA ARG A 180 9.19 -0.66 7.41
C ARG A 180 8.92 0.79 7.79
N ARG A 181 8.01 1.48 7.08
CA ARG A 181 7.56 2.83 7.44
C ARG A 181 6.54 2.81 8.58
N TYR A 182 5.70 1.78 8.64
CA TYR A 182 4.57 1.70 9.59
C TYR A 182 4.93 0.96 10.88
N LYS A 183 6.03 0.21 10.90
CA LYS A 183 6.54 -0.46 12.11
C LYS A 183 6.86 0.55 13.20
N TRP A 184 6.76 0.11 14.44
CA TRP A 184 7.29 0.87 15.56
C TRP A 184 8.84 0.97 15.45
N ALA A 185 9.41 2.06 15.94
CA ALA A 185 10.85 2.32 15.80
C ALA A 185 11.69 1.18 16.40
N GLY A 186 11.29 0.68 17.57
CA GLY A 186 11.93 -0.45 18.22
C GLY A 186 11.47 -1.82 17.75
N ALA A 187 10.49 -1.93 16.85
CA ALA A 187 10.03 -3.22 16.32
C ALA A 187 10.89 -3.71 15.14
N TYR A 188 11.07 -5.02 15.03
CA TYR A 188 11.81 -5.73 14.00
C TYR A 188 10.84 -6.68 13.28
N PRO A 189 10.23 -6.25 12.15
CA PRO A 189 9.39 -7.12 11.35
C PRO A 189 10.28 -8.16 10.66
N VAL A 190 10.05 -9.44 10.98
CA VAL A 190 10.88 -10.55 10.50
C VAL A 190 10.43 -10.99 9.12
N GLY A 191 9.13 -11.30 9.00
CA GLY A 191 8.55 -11.78 7.76
C GLY A 191 7.03 -11.74 7.76
N ILE A 192 6.49 -11.95 6.56
CA ILE A 192 5.07 -12.20 6.34
C ILE A 192 4.92 -13.67 5.97
N TRP A 193 4.17 -14.40 6.78
CA TRP A 193 3.78 -15.78 6.50
C TRP A 193 2.46 -15.79 5.73
N ILE A 194 2.41 -16.51 4.62
CA ILE A 194 1.23 -16.64 3.78
C ILE A 194 0.81 -18.09 3.78
N ILE A 195 -0.43 -18.35 4.17
CA ILE A 195 -1.07 -19.67 4.13
C ILE A 195 -1.82 -19.78 2.79
N LEU A 196 -1.45 -20.75 1.97
CA LEU A 196 -1.95 -20.94 0.60
C LEU A 196 -2.97 -22.08 0.51
N ALA A 197 -2.79 -23.14 1.31
CA ALA A 197 -3.72 -24.27 1.39
C ALA A 197 -3.68 -24.95 2.76
N GLY A 198 -4.71 -25.77 3.04
CA GLY A 198 -4.78 -26.59 4.26
C GLY A 198 -5.68 -26.05 5.37
N GLN A 199 -5.67 -26.76 6.52
CA GLN A 199 -6.40 -26.38 7.73
C GLN A 199 -5.40 -25.89 8.79
N CYS A 200 -5.44 -24.60 9.09
CA CYS A 200 -4.77 -24.03 10.26
C CYS A 200 -5.79 -23.92 11.39
N CYS A 201 -5.73 -24.85 12.34
CA CYS A 201 -6.48 -24.76 13.59
C CYS A 201 -5.74 -23.79 14.53
N ASP A 202 -6.47 -22.85 15.13
CA ASP A 202 -5.99 -21.91 16.14
C ASP A 202 -4.95 -20.85 15.71
N MET A 203 -5.44 -19.81 15.04
CA MET A 203 -4.69 -18.55 14.85
C MET A 203 -4.91 -17.53 15.98
N SER A 204 -5.61 -17.90 17.07
CA SER A 204 -5.85 -17.03 18.22
C SER A 204 -5.99 -17.82 19.54
N LEU A 205 -5.03 -17.60 20.45
CA LEU A 205 -5.08 -17.89 21.90
C LEU A 205 -5.33 -19.34 22.33
N LEU A 206 -4.26 -19.94 22.88
CA LEU A 206 -4.16 -21.20 23.65
C LEU A 206 -3.94 -22.49 22.83
N CYS A 207 -2.77 -22.62 22.20
CA CYS A 207 -2.19 -23.94 21.98
C CYS A 207 -1.15 -24.24 23.06
N ASP A 208 -1.44 -25.23 23.89
CA ASP A 208 -0.44 -25.92 24.69
C ASP A 208 0.69 -26.42 23.77
N SER A 209 1.87 -25.81 23.89
CA SER A 209 3.19 -26.39 23.59
C SER A 209 3.49 -27.08 22.24
N SER A 210 2.66 -26.98 21.21
CA SER A 210 3.01 -27.48 19.87
C SER A 210 2.32 -26.69 18.77
N ILE A 211 3.07 -25.79 18.11
CA ILE A 211 2.81 -25.38 16.72
C ILE A 211 3.13 -26.61 15.86
N GLU A 212 2.28 -27.61 15.93
CA GLU A 212 2.26 -28.70 14.96
C GLU A 212 0.93 -28.59 14.25
N CYS A 213 1.02 -28.12 13.01
CA CYS A 213 0.03 -28.34 11.97
C CYS A 213 -0.51 -29.76 12.11
N ASP A 214 -1.82 -29.90 12.34
CA ASP A 214 -2.47 -31.20 12.34
C ASP A 214 -2.25 -31.87 10.97
N SER A 215 -1.29 -32.81 10.92
CA SER A 215 -1.08 -33.93 9.99
C SER A 215 -1.41 -33.81 8.48
N GLY A 216 -1.66 -32.61 7.95
CA GLY A 216 -1.93 -32.32 6.55
C GLY A 216 -0.82 -31.52 5.88
N THR A 217 -0.62 -31.74 4.58
CA THR A 217 0.20 -30.88 3.73
C THR A 217 -0.41 -29.48 3.68
N ASN A 218 0.17 -28.56 4.45
CA ASN A 218 -0.17 -27.15 4.44
C ASN A 218 0.81 -26.40 3.52
N ASP A 219 0.31 -25.81 2.45
CA ASP A 219 1.13 -24.99 1.56
C ASP A 219 1.28 -23.61 2.18
N THR A 220 2.52 -23.22 2.47
CA THR A 220 2.85 -21.91 3.07
C THR A 220 4.04 -21.28 2.38
N ALA A 221 4.11 -19.95 2.40
CA ALA A 221 5.23 -19.18 1.88
C ALA A 221 5.61 -18.04 2.82
N ILE A 222 6.89 -17.65 2.80
CA ILE A 222 7.41 -16.60 3.69
C ILE A 222 8.04 -15.48 2.87
N ILE A 223 7.51 -14.27 3.03
CA ILE A 223 8.13 -13.05 2.54
C ILE A 223 9.03 -12.47 3.64
N THR A 224 10.33 -12.45 3.41
CA THR A 224 11.29 -11.84 4.36
C THR A 224 11.21 -10.31 4.32
N LEU A 225 11.18 -9.66 5.49
CA LEU A 225 11.11 -8.19 5.62
C LEU A 225 12.44 -7.57 6.07
N GLY A 226 13.44 -8.38 6.42
CA GLY A 226 14.80 -7.99 6.84
C GLY A 226 15.82 -9.12 6.70
N LYS A 227 17.08 -8.90 7.13
CA LYS A 227 18.06 -9.98 7.27
C LYS A 227 17.65 -10.82 8.49
N VAL A 228 17.10 -12.00 8.23
CA VAL A 228 16.67 -12.98 9.23
C VAL A 228 17.88 -13.64 9.93
N THR A 229 19.09 -13.44 9.42
CA THR A 229 20.16 -14.45 9.47
C THR A 229 21.22 -14.33 10.55
N GLU A 230 21.41 -13.19 11.21
CA GLU A 230 22.43 -13.12 12.29
C GLU A 230 21.85 -13.41 13.67
N GLN A 231 20.66 -12.91 13.97
CA GLN A 231 20.07 -13.11 15.30
C GLN A 231 19.45 -14.50 15.44
N GLU A 232 18.73 -15.01 14.43
CA GLU A 232 18.08 -16.31 14.52
C GLU A 232 19.08 -17.49 14.52
N ASN A 233 20.20 -17.39 13.78
CA ASN A 233 21.26 -18.40 13.80
C ASN A 233 21.98 -18.50 15.16
N ILE A 234 22.04 -17.41 15.93
CA ILE A 234 22.63 -17.38 17.26
C ILE A 234 21.68 -18.01 18.31
N TYR A 235 20.37 -17.87 18.14
CA TYR A 235 19.39 -18.33 19.12
C TYR A 235 18.97 -19.78 18.94
N TRP A 236 18.87 -20.26 17.70
CA TRP A 236 18.35 -21.59 17.41
C TRP A 236 19.43 -22.68 17.35
N ASN A 237 20.74 -22.33 17.38
CA ASN A 237 21.88 -23.25 17.20
C ASN A 237 21.79 -24.17 15.95
N ALA A 238 20.80 -23.91 15.10
CA ALA A 238 20.36 -24.55 13.88
C ALA A 238 19.39 -23.52 13.25
N GLY A 239 19.21 -23.49 11.93
CA GLY A 239 18.17 -22.65 11.33
C GLY A 239 16.77 -22.97 11.91
N PRO A 240 15.75 -22.13 11.66
CA PRO A 240 14.38 -22.45 12.06
C PRO A 240 14.03 -23.90 11.69
N ALA A 241 13.28 -24.58 12.57
CA ALA A 241 12.97 -26.00 12.42
C ALA A 241 12.50 -26.27 10.99
N LYS A 242 13.28 -27.11 10.30
CA LYS A 242 12.91 -27.62 8.98
C LYS A 242 11.56 -28.29 9.15
N CYS A 243 10.54 -27.84 8.43
CA CYS A 243 9.42 -28.73 8.16
C CYS A 243 10.04 -29.95 7.48
N ASP A 244 9.83 -31.13 8.07
CA ASP A 244 10.36 -32.38 7.55
C ASP A 244 9.73 -32.65 6.18
N GLY A 245 10.40 -32.15 5.14
CA GLY A 245 9.98 -32.25 3.75
C GLY A 245 9.86 -30.91 3.03
N GLY A 246 11.00 -30.37 2.57
CA GLY A 246 11.03 -29.40 1.46
C GLY A 246 11.25 -27.93 1.84
N VAL A 247 11.94 -27.23 0.94
CA VAL A 247 12.27 -25.79 0.92
C VAL A 247 13.49 -25.37 1.76
N THR A 248 14.66 -25.85 1.33
CA THR A 248 15.88 -25.02 1.35
C THR A 248 16.54 -25.12 -0.02
N CYS A 249 16.39 -24.08 -0.86
CA CYS A 249 17.32 -23.84 -1.96
C CYS A 249 18.52 -23.08 -1.39
N ASP A 250 19.59 -23.86 -1.20
CA ASP A 250 21.01 -23.55 -1.17
C ASP A 250 21.59 -22.31 -0.45
N ASN A 251 22.74 -22.61 0.17
CA ASN A 251 23.73 -21.73 0.78
C ASN A 251 24.31 -20.68 -0.19
N VAL A 252 23.52 -19.71 -0.67
CA VAL A 252 24.03 -18.58 -1.47
C VAL A 252 23.74 -17.28 -0.75
N PHE A 253 24.54 -17.00 0.28
CA PHE A 253 24.67 -15.67 0.88
C PHE A 253 25.80 -14.93 0.17
N TYR A 254 25.46 -13.88 -0.58
CA TYR A 254 26.43 -12.89 -1.01
C TYR A 254 26.92 -12.07 0.18
N GLU A 255 28.22 -11.74 0.16
CA GLU A 255 28.93 -10.82 1.06
C GLU A 255 28.21 -9.49 1.30
#